data_AF-A0A1Q9F4A2-F1
#
_entry.id   AF-A0A1Q9F4A2-F1
#
_cell.length_a   1.000
_cell.length_b   1.000
_cell.length_c   1.000
_cell.angle_alpha   90.00
_cell.angle_beta   90.00
_cell.angle_gamma   90.00
#
_symmetry.space_group_name_H-M   'P 1'
#
loop_
_entity.id
_entity.type
_entity.pdbx_description
1 polymer ?
#
loop_
_entity_poly.entity_id
_entity_poly.type
_entity_poly.pdbx_seq_one_letter_code
_entity_poly.pdbx_strand_id
1 'polypeptide(L)'
;MLTNKSLYFVPIDEVKKCLEEFKQIDTSGDMLISESEFEASTRQNLNWPEDQDLPANLARKIKKYFQDMDKDRNEVIDFEEYFDWSMKHRWSEEFLALDDKDMENRFLNWGGWILAHVERGMISTNYTADMIQPEEETPAKPKEVITPPRLGHSIVIDKTGMLDTEIATPTRVGSANMELQPFWLVLGTFGVQIAAGAETNRHKMAAGLSHRQVSTDTDVDVLANKPSTGLPQFRFRRLSSASTTDSVDVSSPSSYGEDVDADLQPSEFQTLPKKVALSKPKALELQSELLVEFMSPGFLKSMNTLARQYNGNTEDLGFRAAFTKLVRSRQMKVIPRYGYDASPEGVESMLRTFNDFNTDPDIYVNSVAIREALSVMKTGSKDSSPKPVVIKPHTPHRVCELLRALLLEFSMASFQHAVEDLKRKADLGRGRAAVQSGEALPTQDPAGYYSLAGRGPLALQVYRLVLPWFGFEGTEDGVKEMIVHCAAYLGDAEVARLVDAVNLKLGMTKDACIRFRTLLANLESEA
;
A
#
# COMPACT_ATOMS: atom_id res chain seq x y z
N MET A 1 -40.76 -11.64 -8.22
CA MET A 1 -39.35 -11.31 -8.55
C MET A 1 -38.57 -11.34 -7.26
N LEU A 2 -37.40 -11.99 -7.22
CA LEU A 2 -36.49 -11.89 -6.08
C LEU A 2 -35.32 -11.02 -6.53
N THR A 3 -35.18 -9.85 -5.91
CA THR A 3 -34.14 -8.88 -6.26
C THR A 3 -32.76 -9.37 -5.84
N ASN A 4 -31.75 -8.77 -6.47
CA ASN A 4 -30.36 -9.21 -6.39
C ASN A 4 -29.77 -8.91 -4.99
N LYS A 5 -30.02 -9.78 -3.99
CA LYS A 5 -29.38 -9.68 -2.68
C LYS A 5 -27.88 -9.91 -2.84
N SER A 6 -27.16 -8.80 -2.96
CA SER A 6 -25.71 -8.72 -2.78
C SER A 6 -25.37 -9.20 -1.37
N LEU A 7 -24.93 -10.45 -1.24
CA LEU A 7 -24.35 -10.97 0.00
C LEU A 7 -23.00 -10.29 0.26
N TYR A 8 -23.05 -9.06 0.75
CA TYR A 8 -21.95 -8.46 1.47
C TYR A 8 -21.68 -9.32 2.71
N PHE A 9 -20.50 -9.93 2.80
CA PHE A 9 -20.03 -10.62 4.00
C PHE A 9 -19.60 -9.59 5.05
N VAL A 10 -20.57 -8.81 5.54
CA VAL A 10 -20.35 -7.85 6.63
C VAL A 10 -20.16 -8.62 7.94
N PRO A 11 -19.09 -8.39 8.71
CA PRO A 11 -18.90 -9.02 10.02
C PRO A 11 -20.08 -8.74 10.95
N ILE A 12 -20.53 -9.75 11.70
CA ILE A 12 -21.70 -9.62 12.58
C ILE A 12 -21.57 -8.50 13.62
N ASP A 13 -20.34 -8.15 14.01
CA ASP A 13 -20.07 -7.06 14.94
C ASP A 13 -20.15 -5.67 14.30
N GLU A 14 -19.95 -5.55 12.99
CA GLU A 14 -20.25 -4.32 12.24
C GLU A 14 -21.76 -4.10 12.07
N VAL A 15 -22.53 -5.19 11.87
CA VAL A 15 -24.00 -5.16 11.86
C VAL A 15 -24.53 -4.72 13.23
N LYS A 16 -24.01 -5.28 14.33
CA LYS A 16 -24.32 -4.82 15.70
C LYS A 16 -23.96 -3.35 15.89
N LYS A 17 -22.77 -2.92 15.47
CA LYS A 17 -22.35 -1.51 15.61
C LYS A 17 -23.29 -0.56 14.86
N CYS A 18 -23.72 -0.92 13.66
CA CYS A 18 -24.71 -0.16 12.90
C CYS A 18 -26.09 -0.16 13.57
N LEU A 19 -26.51 -1.27 14.19
CA LEU A 19 -27.77 -1.34 14.95
C LEU A 19 -27.74 -0.47 16.23
N GLU A 20 -26.62 -0.44 16.95
CA GLU A 20 -26.48 0.45 18.11
C GLU A 20 -26.33 1.93 17.69
N GLU A 21 -25.80 2.22 16.49
CA GLU A 21 -25.84 3.57 15.88
C GLU A 21 -27.29 3.96 15.51
N PHE A 22 -28.05 3.08 14.85
CA PHE A 22 -29.46 3.28 14.50
C PHE A 22 -30.31 3.65 15.73
N LYS A 23 -30.17 2.90 16.84
CA LYS A 23 -30.84 3.16 18.13
C LYS A 23 -30.43 4.45 18.85
N GLN A 24 -29.37 5.13 18.40
CA GLN A 24 -29.01 6.47 18.90
C GLN A 24 -29.64 7.58 18.06
N ILE A 25 -30.22 7.25 16.90
CA ILE A 25 -30.93 8.16 16.00
C ILE A 25 -32.44 8.02 16.21
N ASP A 26 -32.96 6.79 16.32
CA ASP A 26 -34.33 6.53 16.76
C ASP A 26 -34.50 6.98 18.23
N THR A 27 -35.03 8.19 18.41
CA THR A 27 -35.34 8.77 19.72
C THR A 27 -36.74 8.38 20.19
N SER A 28 -37.60 7.95 19.27
CA SER A 28 -38.97 7.50 19.52
C SER A 28 -39.02 6.12 20.19
N GLY A 29 -38.07 5.25 19.86
CA GLY A 29 -37.98 3.84 20.24
C GLY A 29 -38.90 2.91 19.44
N ASP A 30 -39.43 3.33 18.28
CA ASP A 30 -40.33 2.53 17.45
C ASP A 30 -39.64 1.66 16.38
N MET A 31 -38.29 1.72 16.30
CA MET A 31 -37.42 1.07 15.33
C MET A 31 -37.50 1.62 13.89
N LEU A 32 -37.94 2.87 13.73
CA LEU A 32 -37.90 3.66 12.49
C LEU A 32 -37.14 4.98 12.73
N ILE A 33 -36.60 5.59 11.68
CA ILE A 33 -35.98 6.92 11.75
C ILE A 33 -36.81 7.90 10.91
N SER A 34 -37.35 8.95 11.55
CA SER A 34 -38.01 10.06 10.87
C SER A 34 -37.01 11.05 10.24
N GLU A 35 -37.46 11.87 9.27
CA GLU A 35 -36.62 12.93 8.69
C GLU A 35 -36.10 13.90 9.78
N SER A 36 -36.93 14.21 10.78
CA SER A 36 -36.56 15.02 11.95
C SER A 36 -35.44 14.41 12.79
N GLU A 37 -35.45 13.09 13.00
CA GLU A 37 -34.43 12.41 13.81
C GLU A 37 -33.11 12.26 13.04
N PHE A 38 -33.19 11.99 11.74
CA PHE A 38 -32.02 11.98 10.87
C PHE A 38 -31.37 13.36 10.78
N GLU A 39 -32.16 14.45 10.70
CA GLU A 39 -31.65 15.82 10.76
C GLU A 39 -31.04 16.13 12.14
N ALA A 40 -31.71 15.77 13.24
CA ALA A 40 -31.23 16.01 14.60
C ALA A 40 -29.90 15.28 14.88
N SER A 41 -29.78 14.01 14.50
CA SER A 41 -28.50 13.29 14.61
C SER A 41 -27.43 13.88 13.70
N THR A 42 -27.78 14.35 12.50
CA THR A 42 -26.80 15.02 11.62
C THR A 42 -26.31 16.33 12.22
N ARG A 43 -27.19 17.15 12.82
CA ARG A 43 -26.83 18.35 13.59
C ARG A 43 -25.88 17.98 14.74
N GLN A 44 -26.21 16.97 15.54
CA GLN A 44 -25.40 16.51 16.67
C GLN A 44 -23.99 16.08 16.22
N ASN A 45 -23.89 15.26 15.17
CA ASN A 45 -22.60 14.79 14.62
C ASN A 45 -21.74 15.95 14.07
N LEU A 46 -22.36 16.97 13.48
CA LEU A 46 -21.68 18.18 13.00
C LEU A 46 -21.41 19.21 14.12
N ASN A 47 -21.89 18.97 15.35
CA ASN A 47 -21.89 19.93 16.47
C ASN A 47 -22.64 21.24 16.14
N TRP A 48 -23.67 21.17 15.30
CA TRP A 48 -24.52 22.31 14.91
C TRP A 48 -25.58 22.59 15.99
N PRO A 49 -25.84 23.86 16.38
CA PRO A 49 -26.87 24.19 17.37
C PRO A 49 -28.29 23.80 16.93
N GLU A 50 -29.11 23.36 17.88
CA GLU A 50 -30.53 23.07 17.65
C GLU A 50 -31.31 24.35 17.27
N ASP A 51 -31.05 25.46 17.95
CA ASP A 51 -31.70 26.78 17.74
C ASP A 51 -31.35 27.48 16.40
N GLN A 52 -30.46 26.92 15.58
CA GLN A 52 -30.01 27.54 14.33
C GLN A 52 -30.48 26.76 13.10
N ASP A 53 -31.07 27.48 12.13
CA ASP A 53 -31.40 26.90 10.83
C ASP A 53 -30.16 26.31 10.16
N LEU A 54 -30.32 25.15 9.52
CA LEU A 54 -29.27 24.55 8.72
C LEU A 54 -29.05 25.36 7.42
N PRO A 55 -27.80 25.55 6.97
CA PRO A 55 -27.50 26.14 5.68
C PRO A 55 -28.26 25.44 4.54
N ALA A 56 -28.91 26.20 3.65
CA ALA A 56 -29.87 25.68 2.66
C ALA A 56 -29.28 24.72 1.60
N ASN A 57 -27.95 24.66 1.51
CA ASN A 57 -27.17 23.65 0.80
C ASN A 57 -27.07 22.33 1.59
N LEU A 58 -26.78 22.40 2.89
CA LEU A 58 -26.67 21.26 3.80
C LEU A 58 -28.04 20.62 4.07
N ALA A 59 -29.07 21.42 4.35
CA ALA A 59 -30.45 20.94 4.50
C ALA A 59 -30.92 20.18 3.25
N ARG A 60 -30.57 20.67 2.05
CA ARG A 60 -30.87 20.00 0.77
C ARG A 60 -30.08 18.69 0.58
N LYS A 61 -28.83 18.63 1.02
CA LYS A 61 -28.02 17.40 1.03
C LYS A 61 -28.64 16.35 1.96
N ILE A 62 -28.99 16.73 3.19
CA ILE A 62 -29.62 15.86 4.20
C ILE A 62 -30.95 15.30 3.67
N LYS A 63 -31.85 16.16 3.19
CA LYS A 63 -33.13 15.73 2.60
C LYS A 63 -32.95 14.83 1.39
N LYS A 64 -31.92 15.06 0.55
CA LYS A 64 -31.59 14.15 -0.57
C LYS A 64 -31.11 12.80 -0.05
N TYR A 65 -30.21 12.75 0.93
CA TYR A 65 -29.73 11.48 1.49
C TYR A 65 -30.87 10.68 2.12
N PHE A 66 -31.78 11.33 2.86
CA PHE A 66 -32.99 10.69 3.38
C PHE A 66 -33.85 10.07 2.25
N GLN A 67 -34.05 10.80 1.15
CA GLN A 67 -34.77 10.32 -0.04
C GLN A 67 -34.02 9.28 -0.89
N ASP A 68 -32.70 9.15 -0.73
CA ASP A 68 -31.88 8.07 -1.32
C ASP A 68 -31.82 6.82 -0.39
N MET A 69 -32.23 6.96 0.88
CA MET A 69 -32.30 5.88 1.88
C MET A 69 -33.65 5.18 1.84
N ASP A 70 -34.74 5.96 1.90
CA ASP A 70 -36.14 5.54 1.81
C ASP A 70 -36.45 5.02 0.39
N LYS A 71 -36.46 3.70 0.22
CA LYS A 71 -36.61 3.02 -1.08
C LYS A 71 -38.05 2.69 -1.40
N ASP A 72 -38.88 2.42 -0.40
CA ASP A 72 -40.30 2.12 -0.61
C ASP A 72 -41.19 3.38 -0.64
N ARG A 73 -40.66 4.51 -0.16
CA ARG A 73 -41.24 5.87 -0.11
C ARG A 73 -42.33 6.01 0.93
N ASN A 74 -42.05 5.54 2.14
CA ASN A 74 -42.94 5.61 3.29
C ASN A 74 -42.70 6.84 4.22
N GLU A 75 -41.71 7.69 3.91
CA GLU A 75 -41.29 8.88 4.66
C GLU A 75 -40.63 8.61 6.04
N VAL A 76 -40.28 7.36 6.33
CA VAL A 76 -39.37 6.93 7.42
C VAL A 76 -38.27 6.02 6.86
N ILE A 77 -37.29 5.64 7.70
CA ILE A 77 -36.19 4.76 7.29
C ILE A 77 -36.13 3.56 8.24
N ASP A 78 -36.13 2.34 7.69
CA ASP A 78 -35.97 1.10 8.46
C ASP A 78 -34.49 0.71 8.66
N PHE A 79 -34.23 -0.34 9.46
CA PHE A 79 -32.87 -0.79 9.72
C PHE A 79 -32.17 -1.46 8.51
N GLU A 80 -32.87 -2.18 7.61
CA GLU A 80 -32.25 -2.73 6.39
C GLU A 80 -31.89 -1.60 5.41
N GLU A 81 -32.66 -0.51 5.40
CA GLU A 81 -32.40 0.70 4.62
C GLU A 81 -31.23 1.52 5.16
N TYR A 82 -31.25 1.88 6.45
CA TYR A 82 -30.13 2.56 7.12
C TYR A 82 -28.84 1.75 7.02
N PHE A 83 -28.91 0.43 7.21
CA PHE A 83 -27.75 -0.44 7.11
C PHE A 83 -27.15 -0.43 5.70
N ASP A 84 -27.94 -0.69 4.65
CA ASP A 84 -27.48 -0.68 3.25
C ASP A 84 -26.95 0.70 2.81
N TRP A 85 -27.57 1.80 3.27
CA TRP A 85 -27.03 3.14 3.07
C TRP A 85 -25.70 3.35 3.79
N SER A 86 -25.58 2.94 5.06
CA SER A 86 -24.36 3.12 5.85
C SER A 86 -23.19 2.35 5.26
N MET A 87 -23.41 1.13 4.74
CA MET A 87 -22.37 0.34 4.08
C MET A 87 -21.85 1.02 2.79
N LYS A 88 -22.68 1.85 2.14
CA LYS A 88 -22.31 2.64 0.95
C LYS A 88 -21.64 3.97 1.31
N HIS A 89 -22.15 4.67 2.33
CA HIS A 89 -21.81 6.08 2.59
C HIS A 89 -20.90 6.33 3.81
N ARG A 90 -20.69 5.34 4.71
CA ARG A 90 -19.71 5.44 5.83
C ARG A 90 -18.27 5.73 5.34
N TRP A 91 -17.98 5.45 4.08
CA TRP A 91 -16.69 5.72 3.42
C TRP A 91 -16.78 6.85 2.37
N SER A 92 -17.93 7.51 2.22
CA SER A 92 -18.09 8.64 1.29
C SER A 92 -17.53 9.92 1.90
N GLU A 93 -16.65 10.60 1.18
CA GLU A 93 -15.93 11.78 1.67
C GLU A 93 -16.88 12.97 1.99
N GLU A 94 -18.06 12.99 1.36
CA GLU A 94 -19.13 13.97 1.58
C GLU A 94 -19.66 13.97 3.02
N PHE A 95 -19.56 12.85 3.75
CA PHE A 95 -19.94 12.76 5.18
C PHE A 95 -18.81 13.12 6.15
N LEU A 96 -17.62 13.46 5.63
CA LEU A 96 -16.43 13.82 6.41
C LEU A 96 -16.00 15.29 6.21
N ALA A 97 -16.73 16.07 5.43
CA ALA A 97 -16.50 17.50 5.18
C ALA A 97 -17.62 18.33 5.84
N LEU A 98 -17.24 19.31 6.68
CA LEU A 98 -18.19 19.96 7.60
C LEU A 98 -19.01 21.09 6.96
N ASP A 99 -18.51 21.71 5.90
CA ASP A 99 -19.24 22.69 5.09
C ASP A 99 -18.74 22.69 3.63
N ASP A 100 -19.39 23.45 2.74
CA ASP A 100 -19.00 23.53 1.32
C ASP A 100 -17.63 24.19 1.13
N LYS A 101 -17.12 24.95 2.11
CA LYS A 101 -15.80 25.58 2.09
C LYS A 101 -14.72 24.60 2.56
N ASP A 102 -15.04 23.64 3.42
CA ASP A 102 -14.20 22.47 3.74
C ASP A 102 -14.14 21.53 2.53
N MET A 103 -15.25 21.31 1.81
CA MET A 103 -15.20 20.65 0.49
C MET A 103 -14.33 21.42 -0.49
N GLU A 104 -14.53 22.73 -0.66
CA GLU A 104 -13.77 23.55 -1.61
C GLU A 104 -12.27 23.61 -1.24
N ASN A 105 -11.93 23.73 0.04
CA ASN A 105 -10.56 23.64 0.53
C ASN A 105 -9.93 22.26 0.27
N ARG A 106 -10.67 21.16 0.39
CA ARG A 106 -10.16 19.81 0.09
C ARG A 106 -10.00 19.58 -1.42
N PHE A 107 -10.96 20.04 -2.21
CA PHE A 107 -10.94 20.01 -3.67
C PHE A 107 -9.77 20.82 -4.24
N LEU A 108 -9.53 22.02 -3.71
CA LEU A 108 -8.36 22.85 -4.04
C LEU A 108 -7.04 22.25 -3.53
N ASN A 109 -7.02 21.60 -2.37
CA ASN A 109 -5.83 20.88 -1.88
C ASN A 109 -5.45 19.65 -2.73
N TRP A 110 -6.37 19.09 -3.52
CA TRP A 110 -6.02 18.11 -4.55
C TRP A 110 -5.18 18.72 -5.70
N GLY A 111 -5.12 20.06 -5.81
CA GLY A 111 -4.56 20.86 -6.90
C GLY A 111 -3.18 21.53 -6.69
N GLY A 112 -2.35 21.09 -5.74
CA GLY A 112 -0.90 21.42 -5.67
C GLY A 112 -0.51 22.70 -4.89
N TRP A 113 0.77 22.81 -4.48
CA TRP A 113 1.30 23.99 -3.72
C TRP A 113 2.85 24.08 -3.51
N ILE A 114 3.65 24.49 -4.50
CA ILE A 114 5.14 24.67 -4.59
C ILE A 114 6.09 24.59 -3.34
N LEU A 115 7.32 24.12 -3.63
CA LEU A 115 8.51 23.74 -2.81
C LEU A 115 9.22 24.84 -1.97
N ALA A 116 9.61 24.49 -0.72
CA ALA A 116 10.71 25.01 0.13
C ALA A 116 10.65 24.30 1.52
N HIS A 117 11.69 24.01 2.31
CA HIS A 117 13.16 23.89 2.24
C HIS A 117 13.53 22.63 3.11
N VAL A 118 14.72 22.02 3.12
CA VAL A 118 16.00 22.48 3.73
C VAL A 118 17.13 21.55 3.24
N GLU A 119 18.35 22.07 3.19
CA GLU A 119 19.55 21.38 2.73
C GLU A 119 20.06 20.29 3.70
N ARG A 120 20.74 19.27 3.17
CA ARG A 120 22.19 19.05 3.43
C ARG A 120 22.78 17.97 2.52
N GLY A 121 23.87 18.31 1.85
CA GLY A 121 24.54 17.45 0.85
C GLY A 121 26.00 17.79 0.61
N MET A 122 26.76 18.15 1.65
CA MET A 122 28.24 18.05 1.61
C MET A 122 28.59 16.54 1.49
N ILE A 123 29.67 16.09 0.86
CA ILE A 123 31.08 16.52 0.92
C ILE A 123 31.84 16.12 -0.38
N SER A 124 32.88 16.90 -0.77
CA SER A 124 33.95 16.57 -1.76
C SER A 124 33.51 16.54 -3.23
N THR A 125 34.16 17.23 -4.17
CA THR A 125 35.62 17.21 -4.45
C THR A 125 36.41 18.51 -4.20
N ASN A 126 37.69 18.35 -3.84
CA ASN A 126 38.67 19.44 -3.78
C ASN A 126 39.03 19.99 -5.18
N TYR A 127 39.40 21.28 -5.27
CA TYR A 127 40.73 21.71 -5.78
C TYR A 127 41.03 23.18 -5.38
N THR A 128 42.27 23.61 -5.62
CA THR A 128 42.92 24.83 -5.07
C THR A 128 42.78 26.08 -5.95
N ALA A 129 42.70 27.28 -5.35
CA ALA A 129 43.47 28.47 -5.77
C ALA A 129 43.45 29.63 -4.75
N ASP A 130 44.66 30.08 -4.42
CA ASP A 130 45.19 31.29 -3.78
C ASP A 130 44.37 32.60 -3.57
N MET A 131 44.69 33.20 -2.41
CA MET A 131 44.98 34.63 -2.13
C MET A 131 44.30 35.78 -2.91
N ILE A 132 43.73 36.73 -2.16
CA ILE A 132 44.18 38.15 -2.10
C ILE A 132 43.61 38.81 -0.83
N GLN A 133 44.29 39.82 -0.28
CA GLN A 133 43.86 40.60 0.90
C GLN A 133 43.05 41.86 0.51
N PRO A 134 42.27 42.45 1.43
CA PRO A 134 41.50 43.66 1.17
C PRO A 134 42.38 44.93 1.19
N GLU A 135 42.00 45.93 0.41
CA GLU A 135 42.42 47.34 0.58
C GLU A 135 41.19 48.25 0.73
N GLU A 136 41.45 49.50 1.12
CA GLU A 136 40.50 50.42 1.76
C GLU A 136 40.18 51.64 0.87
N GLU A 137 39.48 52.62 1.45
CA GLU A 137 39.25 53.99 0.98
C GLU A 137 38.12 54.25 -0.04
N THR A 138 37.76 55.54 -0.07
CA THR A 138 36.65 56.21 -0.78
C THR A 138 37.18 57.60 -1.19
N PRO A 139 36.40 58.64 -1.58
CA PRO A 139 35.02 58.69 -2.10
C PRO A 139 34.89 59.49 -3.42
N ALA A 140 33.74 59.41 -4.09
CA ALA A 140 33.27 60.50 -4.98
C ALA A 140 31.74 60.50 -5.21
N LYS A 141 31.18 61.71 -5.32
CA LYS A 141 29.87 62.05 -5.90
C LYS A 141 30.09 63.30 -6.77
N PRO A 142 29.36 63.48 -7.88
CA PRO A 142 28.12 64.25 -7.80
C PRO A 142 26.95 63.66 -8.59
N LYS A 143 25.79 64.34 -8.50
CA LYS A 143 24.56 64.04 -9.24
C LYS A 143 24.59 64.76 -10.59
N GLU A 144 23.80 64.27 -11.55
CA GLU A 144 23.15 65.15 -12.53
C GLU A 144 21.70 64.68 -12.79
N VAL A 145 20.86 65.56 -13.33
CA VAL A 145 19.39 65.39 -13.42
C VAL A 145 18.93 65.84 -14.80
N ILE A 146 18.32 64.94 -15.58
CA ILE A 146 17.67 65.26 -16.86
C ILE A 146 16.30 64.57 -16.92
N THR A 147 15.32 65.26 -17.52
CA THR A 147 13.89 64.91 -17.57
C THR A 147 13.51 64.03 -18.78
N PRO A 148 12.34 63.34 -18.74
CA PRO A 148 11.89 62.45 -19.81
C PRO A 148 11.02 63.15 -20.87
N PRO A 149 11.01 62.68 -22.13
CA PRO A 149 10.00 63.02 -23.13
C PRO A 149 8.83 62.02 -23.13
N ARG A 150 7.62 62.51 -23.45
CA ARG A 150 6.44 61.69 -23.77
C ARG A 150 6.35 61.45 -25.28
N LEU A 151 5.89 60.26 -25.68
CA LEU A 151 5.09 59.91 -26.86
C LEU A 151 4.59 58.46 -26.59
N GLY A 152 3.33 58.05 -26.74
CA GLY A 152 2.16 58.74 -27.27
C GLY A 152 1.89 58.32 -28.71
N HIS A 153 0.86 57.47 -28.93
CA HIS A 153 0.01 57.38 -30.11
C HIS A 153 -1.23 56.52 -29.78
N SER A 154 -2.38 56.85 -30.38
CA SER A 154 -3.65 56.11 -30.27
C SER A 154 -4.40 56.26 -31.59
N ILE A 155 -4.93 55.15 -32.13
CA ILE A 155 -5.80 55.01 -33.31
C ILE A 155 -6.04 53.50 -33.49
N VAL A 156 -7.15 52.99 -34.02
CA VAL A 156 -8.59 53.32 -33.92
C VAL A 156 -9.34 52.11 -34.53
N ILE A 157 -10.62 51.91 -34.21
CA ILE A 157 -11.43 50.78 -34.72
C ILE A 157 -12.10 51.17 -36.04
N ASP A 158 -12.16 50.26 -37.03
CA ASP A 158 -13.40 50.10 -37.82
C ASP A 158 -13.59 48.67 -38.37
N LYS A 159 -14.74 48.43 -39.00
CA LYS A 159 -15.32 47.15 -39.43
C LYS A 159 -15.54 47.09 -40.96
N THR A 160 -16.32 46.09 -41.37
CA THR A 160 -16.86 45.78 -42.72
C THR A 160 -15.94 44.96 -43.63
N GLY A 161 -16.45 44.01 -44.45
CA GLY A 161 -17.86 43.70 -44.72
C GLY A 161 -18.13 42.30 -45.32
N MET A 162 -19.35 42.14 -45.82
CA MET A 162 -19.92 40.94 -46.50
C MET A 162 -19.36 40.79 -47.94
N LEU A 163 -19.64 39.78 -48.77
CA LEU A 163 -20.53 38.60 -48.71
C LEU A 163 -19.67 37.29 -48.72
N ASP A 164 -19.95 36.10 -49.28
CA ASP A 164 -21.06 35.55 -50.08
C ASP A 164 -21.15 34.00 -49.97
N THR A 165 -21.88 33.37 -50.89
CA THR A 165 -22.28 31.97 -51.02
C THR A 165 -21.28 31.06 -51.76
N GLU A 166 -21.26 29.77 -51.41
CA GLU A 166 -21.64 28.71 -52.36
C GLU A 166 -22.09 27.42 -51.64
N ILE A 167 -22.84 26.54 -52.32
CA ILE A 167 -23.41 25.31 -51.75
C ILE A 167 -22.90 24.09 -52.53
N ALA A 168 -22.20 23.18 -51.85
CA ALA A 168 -21.85 21.88 -52.39
C ALA A 168 -22.06 20.78 -51.32
N THR A 169 -22.82 19.75 -51.66
CA THR A 169 -22.94 18.53 -50.84
C THR A 169 -22.01 17.44 -51.38
N PRO A 170 -21.49 16.57 -50.50
CA PRO A 170 -21.27 15.19 -50.92
C PRO A 170 -21.81 14.15 -49.92
N THR A 171 -22.65 13.27 -50.46
CA THR A 171 -22.55 11.81 -50.32
C THR A 171 -22.38 11.22 -48.91
N ARG A 172 -23.53 10.87 -48.34
CA ARG A 172 -23.74 9.82 -47.33
C ARG A 172 -22.91 8.56 -47.61
N VAL A 173 -21.92 8.28 -46.77
CA VAL A 173 -21.30 6.95 -46.61
C VAL A 173 -21.60 6.46 -45.19
N GLY A 174 -21.93 5.17 -45.04
CA GLY A 174 -22.35 4.62 -43.75
C GLY A 174 -21.19 4.44 -42.79
N SER A 175 -21.17 5.21 -41.70
CA SER A 175 -20.26 4.95 -40.58
C SER A 175 -20.77 3.76 -39.77
N ALA A 176 -20.04 2.66 -39.77
CA ALA A 176 -20.30 1.53 -38.89
C ALA A 176 -19.70 1.83 -37.52
N ASN A 177 -20.44 1.59 -36.43
CA ASN A 177 -19.91 1.65 -35.07
C ASN A 177 -18.90 0.51 -34.88
N MET A 178 -17.61 0.80 -35.03
CA MET A 178 -16.56 -0.04 -34.47
C MET A 178 -16.45 0.25 -32.97
N GLU A 179 -16.85 -0.70 -32.15
CA GLU A 179 -16.59 -0.65 -30.71
C GLU A 179 -15.07 -0.64 -30.46
N LEU A 180 -14.63 0.25 -29.56
CA LEU A 180 -13.25 0.30 -29.08
C LEU A 180 -12.97 -0.91 -28.18
N GLN A 181 -12.51 -2.01 -28.78
CA GLN A 181 -12.05 -3.20 -28.08
C GLN A 181 -10.86 -2.86 -27.14
N PRO A 182 -10.90 -3.21 -25.84
CA PRO A 182 -9.88 -2.80 -24.88
C PRO A 182 -8.54 -3.52 -25.09
N PHE A 183 -7.45 -2.76 -24.97
CA PHE A 183 -6.10 -3.16 -25.38
C PHE A 183 -5.51 -4.36 -24.61
N TRP A 184 -6.11 -4.76 -23.49
CA TRP A 184 -5.76 -5.99 -22.74
C TRP A 184 -5.83 -7.27 -23.60
N LEU A 185 -6.64 -7.27 -24.66
CA LEU A 185 -6.66 -8.37 -25.63
C LEU A 185 -5.41 -8.42 -26.52
N VAL A 186 -4.74 -7.29 -26.79
CA VAL A 186 -3.59 -7.22 -27.71
C VAL A 186 -2.35 -7.93 -27.16
N LEU A 187 -2.06 -7.76 -25.87
CA LEU A 187 -1.02 -8.53 -25.17
C LEU A 187 -1.38 -10.03 -25.01
N GLY A 188 -2.65 -10.40 -25.24
CA GLY A 188 -3.07 -11.80 -25.38
C GLY A 188 -2.90 -12.34 -26.80
N THR A 189 -3.34 -11.60 -27.81
CA THR A 189 -3.36 -12.07 -29.21
C THR A 189 -1.96 -12.15 -29.83
N PHE A 190 -1.05 -11.22 -29.54
CA PHE A 190 0.35 -11.33 -29.99
C PHE A 190 1.02 -12.60 -29.46
N GLY A 191 0.74 -12.99 -28.21
CA GLY A 191 1.22 -14.26 -27.64
C GLY A 191 0.68 -15.50 -28.37
N VAL A 192 -0.59 -15.50 -28.79
CA VAL A 192 -1.21 -16.59 -29.57
C VAL A 192 -0.65 -16.63 -31.00
N GLN A 193 -0.42 -15.47 -31.61
CA GLN A 193 -0.02 -15.38 -33.01
C GLN A 193 1.46 -15.76 -33.23
N ILE A 194 2.33 -15.53 -32.23
CA ILE A 194 3.70 -16.06 -32.22
C ILE A 194 3.73 -17.57 -31.96
N ALA A 195 2.85 -18.10 -31.10
CA ALA A 195 2.73 -19.55 -30.87
C ALA A 195 2.30 -20.30 -32.14
N ALA A 196 1.28 -19.79 -32.85
CA ALA A 196 0.82 -20.36 -34.12
C ALA A 196 1.90 -20.34 -35.24
N GLY A 197 2.86 -19.43 -35.16
CA GLY A 197 4.01 -19.37 -36.08
C GLY A 197 5.07 -20.47 -35.85
N ALA A 198 5.08 -21.13 -34.69
CA ALA A 198 6.13 -22.08 -34.32
C ALA A 198 5.87 -23.53 -34.76
N GLU A 199 4.60 -23.94 -34.90
CA GLU A 199 4.24 -25.34 -35.13
C GLU A 199 4.30 -25.78 -36.61
N THR A 200 4.22 -24.85 -37.56
CA THR A 200 4.21 -25.14 -39.01
C THR A 200 5.53 -25.69 -39.56
N ASN A 201 6.62 -25.71 -38.78
CA ASN A 201 7.93 -26.23 -39.19
C ASN A 201 8.30 -27.62 -38.62
N ARG A 202 7.36 -28.34 -37.97
CA ARG A 202 7.63 -29.68 -37.38
C ARG A 202 7.08 -30.88 -38.16
N HIS A 203 6.72 -30.70 -39.43
CA HIS A 203 6.26 -31.77 -40.33
C HIS A 203 7.18 -31.99 -41.54
N LYS A 204 8.47 -32.27 -41.29
CA LYS A 204 9.40 -32.72 -42.34
C LYS A 204 10.64 -33.53 -41.90
N MET A 205 10.50 -34.41 -40.90
CA MET A 205 11.38 -35.59 -40.74
C MET A 205 10.63 -36.76 -40.12
N ALA A 206 10.29 -37.76 -40.93
CA ALA A 206 9.66 -39.01 -40.50
C ALA A 206 10.21 -40.18 -41.33
N ALA A 207 11.29 -40.80 -40.86
CA ALA A 207 11.82 -42.05 -41.40
C ALA A 207 12.72 -42.76 -40.37
N GLY A 208 12.41 -44.02 -40.05
CA GLY A 208 13.36 -44.93 -39.40
C GLY A 208 12.93 -45.49 -38.04
N LEU A 209 12.65 -46.81 -38.04
CA LEU A 209 12.74 -47.75 -36.91
C LEU A 209 11.73 -47.55 -35.74
N SER A 210 11.37 -48.58 -34.97
CA SER A 210 11.20 -50.03 -35.21
C SER A 210 10.48 -50.60 -33.96
N HIS A 211 9.88 -51.80 -34.03
CA HIS A 211 9.23 -52.41 -32.87
C HIS A 211 10.17 -52.62 -31.68
N ARG A 212 9.72 -52.23 -30.48
CA ARG A 212 9.87 -53.05 -29.27
C ARG A 212 8.74 -52.78 -28.28
N GLN A 213 7.81 -53.72 -28.16
CA GLN A 213 6.90 -53.75 -27.00
C GLN A 213 7.67 -54.26 -25.77
N VAL A 214 7.40 -53.66 -24.61
CA VAL A 214 7.67 -54.23 -23.29
C VAL A 214 6.43 -53.92 -22.45
N SER A 215 5.75 -54.95 -21.93
CA SER A 215 4.67 -54.77 -20.96
C SER A 215 5.27 -54.75 -19.55
N THR A 216 4.74 -53.87 -18.70
CA THR A 216 4.95 -53.92 -17.24
C THR A 216 3.65 -53.54 -16.57
N ASP A 217 2.82 -54.55 -16.30
CA ASP A 217 1.70 -54.44 -15.38
C ASP A 217 2.22 -54.12 -13.97
N THR A 218 1.50 -53.26 -13.24
CA THR A 218 1.69 -53.07 -11.79
C THR A 218 0.35 -52.73 -11.16
N ASP A 219 -0.34 -53.77 -10.69
CA ASP A 219 -1.44 -53.62 -9.74
C ASP A 219 -0.91 -52.98 -8.44
N VAL A 220 -1.72 -52.13 -7.82
CA VAL A 220 -1.48 -51.64 -6.45
C VAL A 220 -2.79 -51.70 -5.67
N ASP A 221 -2.79 -52.50 -4.60
CA ASP A 221 -4.00 -52.90 -3.88
C ASP A 221 -4.71 -51.78 -3.11
N VAL A 222 -6.02 -51.96 -2.97
CA VAL A 222 -6.89 -51.12 -2.12
C VAL A 222 -6.82 -51.63 -0.68
N LEU A 223 -6.25 -50.84 0.23
CA LEU A 223 -6.41 -51.04 1.68
C LEU A 223 -6.92 -49.78 2.37
N ALA A 224 -8.18 -49.84 2.81
CA ALA A 224 -8.78 -48.84 3.68
C ALA A 224 -8.42 -49.09 5.15
N ASN A 225 -8.30 -48.04 5.96
CA ASN A 225 -8.35 -48.20 7.42
C ASN A 225 -8.94 -46.98 8.15
N LYS A 226 -9.39 -47.22 9.39
CA LYS A 226 -10.32 -46.34 10.14
C LYS A 226 -9.62 -45.24 10.95
N PRO A 227 -10.33 -44.13 11.29
CA PRO A 227 -9.75 -43.02 12.05
C PRO A 227 -9.50 -43.35 13.52
N SER A 228 -8.49 -42.68 14.10
CA SER A 228 -8.19 -42.73 15.54
C SER A 228 -8.50 -41.39 16.21
N THR A 229 -9.19 -41.42 17.33
CA THR A 229 -9.59 -40.24 18.12
C THR A 229 -8.67 -40.04 19.33
N GLY A 230 -8.07 -38.86 19.50
CA GLY A 230 -7.26 -38.56 20.68
C GLY A 230 -6.86 -37.09 20.83
N LEU A 231 -7.68 -36.29 21.51
CA LEU A 231 -7.34 -34.93 21.94
C LEU A 231 -6.66 -34.96 23.32
N PRO A 232 -5.43 -34.43 23.48
CA PRO A 232 -4.81 -34.29 24.79
C PRO A 232 -5.33 -33.05 25.53
N GLN A 233 -5.70 -33.21 26.81
CA GLN A 233 -6.14 -32.10 27.67
C GLN A 233 -4.95 -31.27 28.16
N PHE A 234 -4.93 -29.96 27.88
CA PHE A 234 -4.01 -29.03 28.53
C PHE A 234 -4.54 -28.59 29.91
N ARG A 235 -3.81 -28.97 30.98
CA ARG A 235 -4.09 -28.49 32.34
C ARG A 235 -3.38 -27.16 32.60
N PHE A 236 -4.15 -26.11 32.86
CA PHE A 236 -3.60 -24.86 33.42
C PHE A 236 -3.03 -25.11 34.83
N ARG A 237 -1.74 -24.82 35.02
CA ARG A 237 -1.10 -24.84 36.34
C ARG A 237 -0.92 -23.40 36.84
N ARG A 238 -1.82 -22.94 37.73
CA ARG A 238 -1.57 -21.71 38.51
C ARG A 238 -0.26 -21.87 39.28
N LEU A 239 0.59 -20.85 39.22
CA LEU A 239 1.59 -20.55 40.24
C LEU A 239 1.22 -19.22 40.87
N SER A 240 1.44 -19.08 42.17
CA SER A 240 1.05 -17.93 42.99
C SER A 240 1.92 -17.91 44.24
N SER A 241 2.18 -16.70 44.75
CA SER A 241 3.08 -16.40 45.87
C SER A 241 4.57 -16.76 45.62
N ALA A 242 5.53 -16.22 46.37
CA ALA A 242 5.43 -15.26 47.48
C ALA A 242 6.50 -14.15 47.37
N SER A 243 6.24 -13.02 48.01
CA SER A 243 7.26 -12.02 48.32
C SER A 243 7.97 -12.39 49.63
N THR A 244 9.30 -12.36 49.64
CA THR A 244 10.09 -12.36 50.88
C THR A 244 11.02 -11.15 50.85
N THR A 245 10.72 -10.18 51.71
CA THR A 245 11.67 -9.13 52.09
C THR A 245 12.63 -9.70 53.12
N ASP A 246 13.92 -9.42 52.99
CA ASP A 246 14.81 -9.44 54.15
C ASP A 246 15.86 -8.34 54.03
N SER A 247 16.27 -7.83 55.19
CA SER A 247 17.10 -6.64 55.35
C SER A 247 18.22 -6.93 56.34
N VAL A 248 19.47 -6.66 55.97
CA VAL A 248 20.63 -6.79 56.85
C VAL A 248 21.48 -5.53 56.77
N ASP A 249 22.02 -5.15 57.92
CA ASP A 249 22.56 -3.82 58.18
C ASP A 249 24.04 -3.62 57.80
N VAL A 250 24.38 -2.34 57.79
CA VAL A 250 25.70 -1.71 57.84
C VAL A 250 26.76 -2.49 58.64
N SER A 251 27.97 -2.62 58.08
CA SER A 251 29.23 -2.39 58.81
C SER A 251 30.44 -2.21 57.89
N SER A 252 31.23 -1.17 58.17
CA SER A 252 32.58 -0.97 57.60
C SER A 252 33.56 -0.75 58.75
N PRO A 253 34.78 -1.31 58.65
CA PRO A 253 35.93 -0.59 59.19
C PRO A 253 37.16 -0.58 58.27
N SER A 254 37.93 0.49 58.42
CA SER A 254 39.23 0.75 57.78
C SER A 254 40.36 -0.17 58.24
N SER A 255 41.31 -0.49 57.35
CA SER A 255 42.74 -0.46 57.68
C SER A 255 43.61 -0.28 56.42
N TYR A 256 44.79 0.31 56.60
CA TYR A 256 45.89 0.29 55.61
C TYR A 256 46.64 -1.06 55.64
N GLY A 257 47.36 -1.34 54.56
CA GLY A 257 48.39 -2.38 54.43
C GLY A 257 49.09 -2.27 53.06
N GLU A 258 50.42 -2.23 53.05
CA GLU A 258 51.26 -2.13 51.85
C GLU A 258 51.78 -3.52 51.42
N ASP A 259 51.98 -3.70 50.11
CA ASP A 259 52.68 -4.82 49.44
C ASP A 259 52.10 -6.25 49.68
N VAL A 260 52.35 -7.28 48.87
CA VAL A 260 53.37 -7.51 47.83
C VAL A 260 52.77 -8.33 46.65
N ASP A 261 53.61 -8.51 45.63
CA ASP A 261 53.61 -9.60 44.63
C ASP A 261 52.66 -9.56 43.42
N ALA A 262 53.26 -9.89 42.27
CA ALA A 262 52.65 -9.85 40.95
C ALA A 262 52.25 -11.26 40.49
N ASP A 263 51.05 -11.72 40.87
CA ASP A 263 50.40 -12.84 40.19
C ASP A 263 49.57 -12.32 39.01
N LEU A 264 50.17 -12.32 37.82
CA LEU A 264 49.47 -12.03 36.57
C LEU A 264 48.59 -13.23 36.18
N GLN A 265 47.48 -13.38 36.89
CA GLN A 265 46.34 -14.22 36.53
C GLN A 265 46.06 -14.06 35.02
N PRO A 266 46.08 -15.13 34.21
CA PRO A 266 45.85 -15.01 32.78
C PRO A 266 44.43 -14.50 32.57
N SER A 267 44.32 -13.27 32.07
CA SER A 267 43.04 -12.58 31.92
C SER A 267 42.06 -13.45 31.13
N GLU A 268 40.85 -13.60 31.67
CA GLU A 268 39.81 -14.42 31.04
C GLU A 268 39.65 -14.00 29.58
N PHE A 269 40.00 -14.90 28.66
CA PHE A 269 39.81 -14.68 27.24
C PHE A 269 38.32 -14.56 26.97
N GLN A 270 37.81 -13.32 26.94
CA GLN A 270 36.43 -12.98 26.65
C GLN A 270 36.04 -13.62 25.32
N THR A 271 35.35 -14.76 25.40
CA THR A 271 35.00 -15.55 24.22
C THR A 271 34.08 -14.71 23.35
N LEU A 272 34.57 -14.30 22.18
CA LEU A 272 33.88 -13.36 21.30
C LEU A 272 32.41 -13.76 21.13
N PRO A 273 31.45 -12.85 21.38
CA PRO A 273 30.04 -13.18 21.47
C PRO A 273 29.59 -13.87 20.18
N LYS A 274 29.19 -15.14 20.33
CA LYS A 274 28.96 -16.07 19.21
C LYS A 274 27.83 -15.53 18.31
N LYS A 275 28.16 -15.09 17.08
CA LYS A 275 27.19 -14.48 16.14
C LYS A 275 25.92 -15.33 16.08
N VAL A 276 24.80 -14.75 16.50
CA VAL A 276 23.49 -15.41 16.49
C VAL A 276 23.02 -15.55 15.05
N ALA A 277 23.00 -16.78 14.55
CA ALA A 277 22.47 -17.11 13.24
C ALA A 277 20.93 -17.20 13.32
N LEU A 278 20.25 -16.13 12.92
CA LEU A 278 18.80 -16.10 12.77
C LEU A 278 18.41 -16.89 11.52
N SER A 279 17.34 -17.69 11.59
CA SER A 279 16.76 -18.39 10.43
C SER A 279 15.50 -17.67 9.95
N LYS A 280 15.13 -17.80 8.67
CA LYS A 280 13.94 -17.13 8.10
C LYS A 280 12.66 -17.31 8.96
N PRO A 281 12.31 -18.52 9.45
CA PRO A 281 11.14 -18.68 10.31
C PRO A 281 11.21 -17.83 11.58
N LYS A 282 12.36 -17.84 12.28
CA LYS A 282 12.58 -17.00 13.47
C LYS A 282 12.61 -15.50 13.16
N ALA A 283 13.08 -15.11 11.98
CA ALA A 283 13.08 -13.71 11.56
C ALA A 283 11.64 -13.18 11.32
N LEU A 284 10.77 -14.00 10.72
CA LEU A 284 9.35 -13.69 10.57
C LEU A 284 8.62 -13.66 11.92
N GLU A 285 8.90 -14.62 12.81
CA GLU A 285 8.34 -14.71 14.16
C GLU A 285 8.70 -13.48 15.01
N LEU A 286 9.98 -13.11 15.02
CA LEU A 286 10.52 -11.90 15.67
C LEU A 286 9.87 -10.62 15.15
N GLN A 287 9.72 -10.47 13.83
CA GLN A 287 9.01 -9.32 13.26
C GLN A 287 7.53 -9.28 13.65
N SER A 288 6.88 -10.44 13.73
CA SER A 288 5.48 -10.55 14.13
C SER A 288 5.29 -10.15 15.60
N GLU A 289 6.17 -10.59 16.50
CA GLU A 289 6.16 -10.13 17.90
C GLU A 289 6.45 -8.63 18.04
N LEU A 290 7.42 -8.10 17.29
CA LEU A 290 7.71 -6.66 17.29
C LEU A 290 6.52 -5.84 16.79
N LEU A 291 5.86 -6.27 15.72
CA LEU A 291 4.66 -5.63 15.19
C LEU A 291 3.53 -5.63 16.23
N VAL A 292 3.30 -6.73 16.95
CA VAL A 292 2.30 -6.80 18.04
C VAL A 292 2.63 -5.85 19.19
N GLU A 293 3.90 -5.73 19.61
CA GLU A 293 4.29 -4.75 20.64
C GLU A 293 4.13 -3.29 20.15
N PHE A 294 4.39 -2.99 18.87
CA PHE A 294 4.19 -1.66 18.29
C PHE A 294 2.71 -1.33 17.99
N MET A 295 1.87 -2.31 17.70
CA MET A 295 0.42 -2.13 17.59
C MET A 295 -0.28 -2.13 18.97
N SER A 296 0.44 -2.39 20.07
CA SER A 296 -0.15 -2.45 21.40
C SER A 296 -0.75 -1.08 21.82
N PRO A 297 -1.99 -1.03 22.36
CA PRO A 297 -2.63 0.24 22.72
C PRO A 297 -1.82 1.10 23.69
N GLY A 298 -1.03 0.47 24.58
CA GLY A 298 -0.11 1.17 25.47
C GLY A 298 1.05 1.86 24.74
N PHE A 299 1.62 1.24 23.70
CA PHE A 299 2.65 1.88 22.87
C PHE A 299 2.06 2.99 22.01
N LEU A 300 0.93 2.74 21.34
CA LEU A 300 0.24 3.76 20.53
C LEU A 300 -0.17 4.98 21.37
N LYS A 301 -0.63 4.77 22.62
CA LYS A 301 -0.88 5.87 23.57
C LYS A 301 0.40 6.64 23.92
N SER A 302 1.49 5.96 24.27
CA SER A 302 2.78 6.61 24.54
C SER A 302 3.30 7.40 23.34
N MET A 303 3.16 6.88 22.12
CA MET A 303 3.55 7.58 20.90
C MET A 303 2.70 8.85 20.70
N ASN A 304 1.37 8.75 20.86
CA ASN A 304 0.45 9.89 20.75
C ASN A 304 0.73 10.99 21.79
N THR A 305 1.08 10.62 23.03
CA THR A 305 1.57 11.60 24.02
C THR A 305 2.85 12.30 23.54
N LEU A 306 3.78 11.55 22.94
CA LEU A 306 5.07 12.06 22.48
C LEU A 306 4.89 13.07 21.33
N ALA A 307 4.09 12.77 20.31
CA ALA A 307 3.83 13.75 19.25
C ALA A 307 3.10 15.01 19.75
N ARG A 308 2.16 14.88 20.70
CA ARG A 308 1.54 16.04 21.35
C ARG A 308 2.55 16.90 22.13
N GLN A 309 3.52 16.27 22.79
CA GLN A 309 4.57 16.97 23.54
C GLN A 309 5.48 17.83 22.63
N TYR A 310 5.67 17.42 21.38
CA TYR A 310 6.54 18.10 20.40
C TYR A 310 5.76 18.74 19.24
N ASN A 311 4.45 18.99 19.40
CA ASN A 311 3.57 19.60 18.39
C ASN A 311 3.63 18.93 16.99
N GLY A 312 3.86 17.62 16.93
CA GLY A 312 4.02 16.86 15.69
C GLY A 312 5.37 17.01 14.98
N ASN A 313 6.30 17.82 15.49
CA ASN A 313 7.61 18.05 14.88
C ASN A 313 8.54 16.83 15.00
N THR A 314 8.63 16.03 13.94
CA THR A 314 9.49 14.84 13.87
C THR A 314 10.98 15.15 13.68
N GLU A 315 11.33 16.40 13.37
CA GLU A 315 12.72 16.85 13.19
C GLU A 315 13.38 17.26 14.50
N ASP A 316 12.60 17.50 15.55
CA ASP A 316 13.10 17.85 16.87
C ASP A 316 14.00 16.75 17.46
N LEU A 317 15.15 17.15 18.01
CA LEU A 317 16.14 16.23 18.57
C LEU A 317 15.63 15.52 19.84
N GLY A 318 14.79 16.20 20.62
CA GLY A 318 14.09 15.64 21.77
C GLY A 318 13.03 14.62 21.36
N PHE A 319 12.21 14.94 20.35
CA PHE A 319 11.27 13.99 19.75
C PHE A 319 12.01 12.72 19.32
N ARG A 320 13.09 12.86 18.54
CA ARG A 320 13.88 11.75 18.00
C ARG A 320 14.52 10.90 19.11
N ALA A 321 15.08 11.52 20.14
CA ALA A 321 15.64 10.81 21.28
C ALA A 321 14.57 10.07 22.10
N ALA A 322 13.44 10.72 22.40
CA ALA A 322 12.33 10.14 23.14
C ALA A 322 11.67 8.98 22.35
N PHE A 323 11.46 9.15 21.05
CA PHE A 323 10.91 8.14 20.15
C PHE A 323 11.83 6.92 20.07
N THR A 324 13.13 7.14 19.88
CA THR A 324 14.14 6.05 19.88
C THR A 324 14.12 5.30 21.20
N LYS A 325 14.06 5.99 22.35
CA LYS A 325 13.93 5.38 23.68
C LYS A 325 12.64 4.56 23.81
N LEU A 326 11.51 5.06 23.33
CA LEU A 326 10.22 4.37 23.34
C LEU A 326 10.25 3.09 22.48
N VAL A 327 10.78 3.16 21.26
CA VAL A 327 10.93 2.00 20.35
C VAL A 327 11.87 0.95 20.94
N ARG A 328 13.06 1.36 21.39
CA ARG A 328 14.05 0.45 22.01
C ARG A 328 13.47 -0.23 23.27
N SER A 329 12.65 0.47 24.06
CA SER A 329 11.98 -0.10 25.25
C SER A 329 10.99 -1.24 24.96
N ARG A 330 10.54 -1.37 23.70
CA ARG A 330 9.73 -2.50 23.22
C ARG A 330 10.63 -3.59 22.66
N GLN A 331 11.58 -3.23 21.81
CA GLN A 331 12.53 -4.18 21.21
C GLN A 331 13.27 -5.00 22.28
N MET A 332 13.79 -4.37 23.33
CA MET A 332 14.52 -5.03 24.42
C MET A 332 13.69 -6.05 25.23
N LYS A 333 12.35 -6.09 25.09
CA LYS A 333 11.48 -7.12 25.68
C LYS A 333 11.32 -8.38 24.81
N VAL A 334 11.48 -8.21 23.50
CA VAL A 334 11.22 -9.25 22.49
C VAL A 334 12.53 -9.94 22.11
N ILE A 335 13.58 -9.18 21.76
CA ILE A 335 14.81 -9.72 21.18
C ILE A 335 15.56 -10.77 22.03
N PRO A 336 15.49 -10.80 23.38
CA PRO A 336 16.12 -11.86 24.17
C PRO A 336 15.53 -13.26 23.90
N ARG A 337 14.27 -13.36 23.47
CA ARG A 337 13.63 -14.62 23.06
C ARG A 337 14.32 -15.24 21.83
N TYR A 338 15.00 -14.41 21.04
CA TYR A 338 15.68 -14.75 19.79
C TYR A 338 17.20 -14.85 19.95
N GLY A 339 17.72 -14.69 21.17
CA GLY A 339 19.13 -14.84 21.51
C GLY A 339 19.97 -13.56 21.43
N TYR A 340 19.36 -12.39 21.21
CA TYR A 340 20.06 -11.10 21.24
C TYR A 340 19.96 -10.46 22.64
N ASP A 341 21.04 -9.81 23.08
CA ASP A 341 21.08 -9.15 24.38
C ASP A 341 20.01 -8.06 24.54
N ALA A 342 19.52 -7.85 25.76
CA ALA A 342 18.48 -6.87 26.09
C ALA A 342 19.00 -5.41 26.11
N SER A 343 19.84 -5.04 25.14
CA SER A 343 20.64 -3.81 25.12
C SER A 343 20.55 -3.07 23.78
N PRO A 344 21.05 -1.82 23.68
CA PRO A 344 21.16 -1.11 22.40
C PRO A 344 21.99 -1.87 21.36
N GLU A 345 23.05 -2.54 21.79
CA GLU A 345 23.98 -3.31 20.96
C GLU A 345 23.33 -4.61 20.47
N GLY A 346 22.54 -5.28 21.33
CA GLY A 346 21.73 -6.44 20.93
C GLY A 346 20.69 -6.11 19.86
N VAL A 347 20.02 -4.94 19.97
CA VAL A 347 19.12 -4.43 18.93
C VAL A 347 19.88 -4.12 17.63
N GLU A 348 21.09 -3.57 17.70
CA GLU A 348 21.92 -3.37 16.49
C GLU A 348 22.37 -4.69 15.88
N SER A 349 22.77 -5.67 16.68
CA SER A 349 23.12 -7.02 16.22
C SER A 349 21.95 -7.66 15.48
N MET A 350 20.73 -7.55 16.03
CA MET A 350 19.48 -7.95 15.37
C MET A 350 19.30 -7.24 14.02
N LEU A 351 19.39 -5.91 13.97
CA LEU A 351 19.21 -5.14 12.73
C LEU A 351 20.27 -5.48 11.67
N ARG A 352 21.52 -5.71 12.08
CA ARG A 352 22.60 -6.17 11.19
C ARG A 352 22.32 -7.57 10.65
N THR A 353 21.74 -8.49 11.44
CA THR A 353 21.32 -9.81 10.95
C THR A 353 20.10 -9.72 10.02
N PHE A 354 19.20 -8.73 10.17
CA PHE A 354 18.11 -8.53 9.20
C PHE A 354 18.59 -8.11 7.80
N ASN A 355 19.80 -7.54 7.66
CA ASN A 355 20.37 -7.26 6.34
C ASN A 355 20.59 -8.53 5.50
N ASP A 356 20.89 -9.67 6.15
CA ASP A 356 21.02 -10.98 5.51
C ASP A 356 19.68 -11.44 4.87
N PHE A 357 18.56 -10.75 5.15
CA PHE A 357 17.21 -11.00 4.65
C PHE A 357 16.60 -9.85 3.81
N ASN A 358 17.34 -8.79 3.48
CA ASN A 358 16.78 -7.61 2.77
C ASN A 358 16.14 -7.92 1.40
N THR A 359 16.48 -9.04 0.78
CA THR A 359 15.86 -9.51 -0.46
C THR A 359 14.58 -10.34 -0.23
N ASP A 360 14.34 -10.87 0.96
CA ASP A 360 13.22 -11.78 1.21
C ASP A 360 11.87 -11.04 1.22
N PRO A 361 10.88 -11.42 0.39
CA PRO A 361 9.65 -10.65 0.22
C PRO A 361 8.74 -10.71 1.45
N ASP A 362 8.75 -11.80 2.21
CA ASP A 362 7.88 -11.96 3.38
C ASP A 362 8.42 -11.13 4.55
N ILE A 363 9.76 -11.14 4.73
CA ILE A 363 10.48 -10.27 5.66
C ILE A 363 10.30 -8.79 5.28
N TYR A 364 10.29 -8.47 3.98
CA TYR A 364 10.05 -7.11 3.50
C TYR A 364 8.63 -6.61 3.85
N VAL A 365 7.59 -7.41 3.57
CA VAL A 365 6.20 -7.06 3.91
C VAL A 365 6.05 -6.74 5.40
N ASN A 366 6.56 -7.61 6.28
CA ASN A 366 6.59 -7.36 7.72
C ASN A 366 7.41 -6.12 8.10
N SER A 367 8.51 -5.82 7.39
CA SER A 367 9.32 -4.63 7.61
C SER A 367 8.58 -3.33 7.26
N VAL A 368 7.69 -3.35 6.26
CA VAL A 368 6.84 -2.18 5.96
C VAL A 368 5.70 -2.05 6.98
N ALA A 369 5.03 -3.14 7.36
CA ALA A 369 4.01 -3.10 8.41
C ALA A 369 4.56 -2.56 9.75
N ILE A 370 5.78 -2.95 10.14
CA ILE A 370 6.49 -2.36 11.29
C ILE A 370 6.77 -0.87 11.07
N ARG A 371 7.24 -0.48 9.88
CA ARG A 371 7.51 0.93 9.55
C ARG A 371 6.23 1.78 9.63
N GLU A 372 5.11 1.27 9.14
CA GLU A 372 3.80 1.93 9.17
C GLU A 372 3.26 2.06 10.60
N ALA A 373 3.29 0.98 11.39
CA ALA A 373 2.94 0.99 12.82
C ALA A 373 3.83 1.96 13.65
N LEU A 374 5.02 2.32 13.14
CA LEU A 374 5.91 3.33 13.70
C LEU A 374 5.74 4.74 13.08
N SER A 375 4.99 4.87 11.98
CA SER A 375 4.81 6.13 11.20
C SER A 375 3.46 6.82 11.44
N VAL A 376 2.66 6.33 12.39
CA VAL A 376 1.28 6.74 12.73
C VAL A 376 1.07 8.27 12.88
N MET A 377 2.14 9.04 13.10
CA MET A 377 2.07 10.51 13.26
C MET A 377 1.91 11.32 11.98
N LYS A 378 2.19 10.75 10.80
CA LYS A 378 2.23 11.56 9.57
C LYS A 378 0.86 11.88 8.96
N THR A 379 -0.23 11.39 9.54
CA THR A 379 -1.61 11.59 9.09
C THR A 379 -2.23 12.94 9.46
N GLY A 380 -1.50 13.80 10.19
CA GLY A 380 -2.05 15.05 10.77
C GLY A 380 -1.56 16.38 10.19
N SER A 381 -0.53 16.42 9.33
CA SER A 381 -0.05 17.69 8.74
C SER A 381 -0.98 18.12 7.61
N LYS A 382 -1.72 19.22 7.85
CA LYS A 382 -2.62 19.88 6.88
C LYS A 382 -1.89 20.91 5.99
N ASP A 383 -0.58 20.75 5.79
CA ASP A 383 0.22 21.75 5.09
C ASP A 383 0.05 21.62 3.57
N SER A 384 -0.67 22.59 3.00
CA SER A 384 -0.77 22.82 1.56
C SER A 384 0.62 23.14 1.01
N SER A 385 1.31 22.07 0.64
CA SER A 385 2.64 21.99 0.05
C SER A 385 2.53 21.21 -1.27
N PRO A 386 3.57 21.05 -2.11
CA PRO A 386 3.34 20.50 -3.42
C PRO A 386 3.13 19.00 -3.28
N LYS A 387 2.32 18.42 -4.16
CA LYS A 387 2.67 17.10 -4.69
C LYS A 387 4.05 17.30 -5.32
N PRO A 388 5.16 16.83 -4.72
CA PRO A 388 6.48 17.08 -5.27
C PRO A 388 6.49 16.52 -6.69
N VAL A 389 7.26 17.10 -7.61
CA VAL A 389 7.35 16.55 -8.98
C VAL A 389 7.94 15.15 -8.85
N VAL A 390 7.08 14.13 -8.86
CA VAL A 390 7.49 12.76 -8.62
C VAL A 390 8.17 12.28 -9.89
N ILE A 391 9.49 12.42 -9.93
CA ILE A 391 10.29 11.99 -11.06
C ILE A 391 10.13 10.47 -11.19
N LYS A 392 9.70 10.03 -12.38
CA LYS A 392 9.57 8.62 -12.73
C LYS A 392 10.86 7.86 -12.41
N PRO A 393 10.78 6.61 -11.92
CA PRO A 393 11.95 5.84 -11.53
C PRO A 393 12.87 5.63 -12.74
N HIS A 394 14.07 6.21 -12.62
CA HIS A 394 15.15 6.20 -13.62
C HIS A 394 16.40 5.51 -13.08
N THR A 395 16.25 4.72 -12.01
CA THR A 395 17.30 3.87 -11.43
C THR A 395 16.70 2.52 -11.00
N PRO A 396 17.46 1.41 -11.05
CA PRO A 396 16.97 0.10 -10.61
C PRO A 396 16.42 0.15 -9.18
N HIS A 397 17.08 0.89 -8.29
CA HIS A 397 16.65 1.03 -6.89
C HIS A 397 15.24 1.63 -6.75
N ARG A 398 14.93 2.70 -7.50
CA ARG A 398 13.59 3.33 -7.47
C ARG A 398 12.52 2.46 -8.13
N VAL A 399 12.88 1.65 -9.12
CA VAL A 399 12.00 0.61 -9.68
C VAL A 399 11.76 -0.51 -8.66
N CYS A 400 12.78 -0.95 -7.92
CA CYS A 400 12.61 -1.90 -6.83
C CYS A 400 11.70 -1.36 -5.73
N GLU A 401 11.78 -0.08 -5.35
CA GLU A 401 10.85 0.54 -4.39
C GLU A 401 9.40 0.54 -4.88
N LEU A 402 9.16 0.89 -6.15
CA LEU A 402 7.85 0.82 -6.81
C LEU A 402 7.28 -0.61 -6.79
N LEU A 403 8.05 -1.59 -7.27
CA LEU A 403 7.61 -2.98 -7.34
C LEU A 403 7.40 -3.58 -5.94
N ARG A 404 8.18 -3.15 -4.94
CA ARG A 404 7.98 -3.51 -3.53
C ARG A 404 6.69 -2.93 -2.94
N ALA A 405 6.35 -1.68 -3.26
CA ALA A 405 5.09 -1.06 -2.84
C ALA A 405 3.88 -1.78 -3.47
N LEU A 406 3.94 -2.07 -4.77
CA LEU A 406 2.93 -2.89 -5.45
C LEU A 406 2.82 -4.31 -4.86
N LEU A 407 3.96 -4.94 -4.55
CA LEU A 407 4.01 -6.28 -3.95
C LEU A 407 3.35 -6.33 -2.56
N LEU A 408 3.46 -5.25 -1.78
CA LEU A 408 2.80 -5.11 -0.48
C LEU A 408 1.28 -5.04 -0.62
N GLU A 409 0.78 -4.09 -1.41
CA GLU A 409 -0.66 -3.89 -1.64
C GLU A 409 -1.32 -5.14 -2.26
N PHE A 410 -0.69 -5.72 -3.30
CA PHE A 410 -1.18 -6.98 -3.87
C PHE A 410 -1.09 -8.17 -2.91
N SER A 411 -0.27 -8.09 -1.85
CA SER A 411 -0.21 -9.12 -0.80
C SER A 411 -1.28 -8.98 0.29
N MET A 412 -2.09 -7.92 0.29
CA MET A 412 -3.19 -7.77 1.25
C MET A 412 -4.18 -8.95 1.16
N ALA A 413 -4.63 -9.45 2.31
CA ALA A 413 -5.52 -10.62 2.37
C ALA A 413 -6.83 -10.43 1.60
N SER A 414 -7.42 -9.23 1.65
CA SER A 414 -8.61 -8.85 0.87
C SER A 414 -8.39 -8.97 -0.63
N PHE A 415 -7.27 -8.46 -1.14
CA PHE A 415 -6.89 -8.55 -2.55
C PHE A 415 -6.64 -10.01 -2.96
N GLN A 416 -5.89 -10.77 -2.16
CA GLN A 416 -5.62 -12.18 -2.43
C GLN A 416 -6.91 -13.04 -2.43
N HIS A 417 -7.85 -12.80 -1.51
CA HIS A 417 -9.17 -13.45 -1.53
C HIS A 417 -9.95 -13.12 -2.82
N ALA A 418 -9.93 -11.87 -3.28
CA ALA A 418 -10.57 -11.50 -4.55
C ALA A 418 -9.91 -12.20 -5.76
N VAL A 419 -8.58 -12.34 -5.78
CA VAL A 419 -7.86 -13.09 -6.82
C VAL A 419 -8.24 -14.58 -6.81
N GLU A 420 -8.31 -15.23 -5.65
CA GLU A 420 -8.72 -16.64 -5.55
C GLU A 420 -10.20 -16.85 -5.94
N ASP A 421 -11.09 -15.90 -5.63
CA ASP A 421 -12.47 -15.94 -6.11
C ASP A 421 -12.59 -15.74 -7.63
N LEU A 422 -11.69 -14.97 -8.26
CA LEU A 422 -11.60 -14.89 -9.72
C LEU A 422 -11.10 -16.21 -10.33
N LYS A 423 -10.06 -16.83 -9.77
CA LYS A 423 -9.57 -18.15 -10.22
C LYS A 423 -10.68 -19.19 -10.16
N ARG A 424 -11.34 -19.33 -8.99
CA ARG A 424 -12.46 -20.27 -8.79
C ARG A 424 -13.60 -20.07 -9.81
N LYS A 425 -13.91 -18.83 -10.18
CA LYS A 425 -14.90 -18.51 -11.23
C LYS A 425 -14.42 -18.97 -12.63
N ALA A 426 -13.14 -18.77 -12.96
CA ALA A 426 -12.56 -19.23 -14.22
C ALA A 426 -12.54 -20.77 -14.30
N ASP A 427 -12.16 -21.46 -13.21
CA ASP A 427 -12.12 -22.92 -13.13
C ASP A 427 -13.51 -23.54 -13.26
N LEU A 428 -14.52 -22.96 -12.59
CA LEU A 428 -15.93 -23.36 -12.75
C LEU A 428 -16.46 -23.14 -14.17
N GLY A 429 -15.98 -22.10 -14.86
CA GLY A 429 -16.28 -21.86 -16.27
C GLY A 429 -15.70 -22.95 -17.18
N ARG A 430 -14.42 -23.31 -16.99
CA ARG A 430 -13.74 -24.36 -17.75
C ARG A 430 -14.27 -25.76 -17.46
N GLY A 431 -14.59 -26.05 -16.20
CA GLY A 431 -15.17 -27.34 -15.81
C GLY A 431 -16.50 -27.62 -16.52
N ARG A 432 -17.33 -26.59 -16.73
CA ARG A 432 -18.57 -26.71 -17.53
C ARG A 432 -18.28 -26.99 -19.02
N ALA A 433 -17.24 -26.39 -19.60
CA ALA A 433 -16.84 -26.64 -20.98
C ALA A 433 -16.24 -28.05 -21.17
N ALA A 434 -15.36 -28.50 -20.26
CA ALA A 434 -14.76 -29.83 -20.31
C ALA A 434 -15.80 -30.96 -20.14
N VAL A 435 -16.80 -30.76 -19.27
CA VAL A 435 -17.94 -31.69 -19.14
C VAL A 435 -18.81 -31.72 -20.41
N GLN A 436 -18.77 -30.68 -21.25
CA GLN A 436 -19.45 -30.66 -22.56
C GLN A 436 -18.59 -31.25 -23.70
N SER A 437 -17.25 -31.17 -23.63
CA SER A 437 -16.36 -31.83 -24.60
C SER A 437 -16.09 -33.31 -24.30
N GLY A 438 -16.30 -33.74 -23.05
CA GLY A 438 -15.98 -35.10 -22.58
C GLY A 438 -14.51 -35.28 -22.21
N GLU A 439 -13.73 -34.21 -22.15
CA GLU A 439 -12.32 -34.25 -21.76
C GLU A 439 -12.13 -34.34 -20.24
N ALA A 440 -11.04 -34.99 -19.81
CA ALA A 440 -10.67 -35.04 -18.40
C ALA A 440 -10.33 -33.64 -17.89
N LEU A 441 -10.94 -33.23 -16.76
CA LEU A 441 -10.78 -31.89 -16.20
C LEU A 441 -9.30 -31.55 -15.93
N PRO A 442 -8.73 -30.51 -16.57
CA PRO A 442 -7.44 -29.98 -16.16
C PRO A 442 -7.56 -29.36 -14.77
N THR A 443 -6.73 -29.80 -13.82
CA THR A 443 -6.78 -29.33 -12.41
C THR A 443 -6.32 -27.88 -12.23
N GLN A 444 -5.65 -27.29 -13.22
CA GLN A 444 -5.27 -25.88 -13.29
C GLN A 444 -5.26 -25.41 -14.75
N ASP A 445 -5.31 -24.09 -14.95
CA ASP A 445 -5.11 -23.48 -16.28
C ASP A 445 -3.67 -23.72 -16.80
N PRO A 446 -3.46 -24.40 -17.95
CA PRO A 446 -2.13 -24.54 -18.56
C PRO A 446 -1.54 -23.21 -19.04
N ALA A 447 -2.37 -22.19 -19.32
CA ALA A 447 -1.91 -20.82 -19.57
C ALA A 447 -1.56 -20.06 -18.28
N GLY A 448 -1.76 -20.66 -17.10
CA GLY A 448 -1.31 -20.14 -15.82
C GLY A 448 -2.06 -18.91 -15.31
N TYR A 449 -3.37 -18.83 -15.59
CA TYR A 449 -4.24 -17.68 -15.32
C TYR A 449 -3.77 -16.37 -15.98
N TYR A 450 -2.98 -16.45 -17.06
CA TYR A 450 -2.49 -15.28 -17.78
C TYR A 450 -3.63 -14.34 -18.22
N SER A 451 -4.76 -14.91 -18.67
CA SER A 451 -5.96 -14.17 -19.13
C SER A 451 -7.11 -14.21 -18.10
N LEU A 452 -6.83 -14.01 -16.82
CA LEU A 452 -7.84 -14.03 -15.75
C LEU A 452 -8.82 -12.85 -15.87
N ALA A 453 -10.05 -13.13 -16.31
CA ALA A 453 -11.10 -12.12 -16.45
C ALA A 453 -11.38 -11.40 -15.11
N GLY A 454 -11.59 -10.07 -15.17
CA GLY A 454 -11.79 -9.23 -13.99
C GLY A 454 -10.50 -8.82 -13.25
N ARG A 455 -9.34 -9.44 -13.54
CA ARG A 455 -8.07 -9.11 -12.86
C ARG A 455 -7.61 -7.66 -13.11
N GLY A 456 -7.74 -7.15 -14.34
CA GLY A 456 -7.35 -5.78 -14.69
C GLY A 456 -8.06 -4.72 -13.81
N PRO A 457 -9.41 -4.67 -13.79
CA PRO A 457 -10.17 -3.78 -12.92
C PRO A 457 -9.94 -3.96 -11.41
N LEU A 458 -9.57 -5.17 -10.96
CA LEU A 458 -9.17 -5.42 -9.58
C LEU A 458 -7.79 -4.81 -9.28
N ALA A 459 -6.79 -5.08 -10.13
CA ALA A 459 -5.44 -4.56 -9.97
C ALA A 459 -5.36 -3.02 -10.12
N LEU A 460 -6.19 -2.43 -10.98
CA LEU A 460 -6.26 -0.99 -11.20
C LEU A 460 -6.63 -0.20 -9.94
N GLN A 461 -7.31 -0.82 -8.96
CA GLN A 461 -7.59 -0.18 -7.67
C GLN A 461 -6.30 0.05 -6.86
N VAL A 462 -5.40 -0.93 -6.83
CA VAL A 462 -4.06 -0.79 -6.20
C VAL A 462 -3.19 0.17 -7.01
N TYR A 463 -3.17 0.05 -8.33
CA TYR A 463 -2.39 0.97 -9.18
C TYR A 463 -2.81 2.44 -8.98
N ARG A 464 -4.10 2.73 -8.77
CA ARG A 464 -4.60 4.09 -8.44
C ARG A 464 -4.02 4.67 -7.15
N LEU A 465 -3.69 3.84 -6.18
CA LEU A 465 -3.09 4.26 -4.91
C LEU A 465 -1.57 4.43 -5.04
N VAL A 466 -0.89 3.45 -5.64
CA VAL A 466 0.59 3.37 -5.64
C VAL A 466 1.24 4.19 -6.75
N LEU A 467 0.71 4.16 -7.98
CA LEU A 467 1.39 4.76 -9.14
C LEU A 467 1.67 6.27 -9.02
N PRO A 468 0.76 7.10 -8.45
CA PRO A 468 1.04 8.52 -8.23
C PRO A 468 2.25 8.78 -7.33
N TRP A 469 2.61 7.86 -6.44
CA TRP A 469 3.78 7.98 -5.55
C TRP A 469 5.12 7.74 -6.27
N PHE A 470 5.06 7.28 -7.53
CA PHE A 470 6.22 7.02 -8.40
C PHE A 470 6.16 7.79 -9.74
N GLY A 471 5.26 8.76 -9.88
CA GLY A 471 5.20 9.65 -11.04
C GLY A 471 4.40 9.10 -12.23
N PHE A 472 3.71 7.97 -12.06
CA PHE A 472 2.80 7.42 -13.06
C PHE A 472 1.36 7.74 -12.70
N GLU A 473 0.48 7.79 -13.70
CA GLU A 473 -0.95 7.97 -13.45
C GLU A 473 -1.60 6.71 -12.86
N GLY A 474 -2.70 6.89 -12.11
CA GLY A 474 -3.60 5.82 -11.68
C GLY A 474 -4.51 5.28 -12.81
N THR A 475 -4.05 5.32 -14.06
CA THR A 475 -4.81 4.99 -15.28
C THR A 475 -4.24 3.73 -15.94
N GLU A 476 -4.96 3.14 -16.88
CA GLU A 476 -4.41 1.99 -17.64
C GLU A 476 -3.17 2.38 -18.45
N ASP A 477 -3.08 3.64 -18.90
CA ASP A 477 -1.92 4.15 -19.62
C ASP A 477 -0.73 4.43 -18.68
N GLY A 478 -0.98 4.92 -17.47
CA GLY A 478 0.03 4.97 -16.41
C GLY A 478 0.57 3.57 -16.03
N VAL A 479 -0.26 2.53 -16.04
CA VAL A 479 0.18 1.13 -15.86
C VAL A 479 1.04 0.66 -17.04
N LYS A 480 0.69 0.98 -18.29
CA LYS A 480 1.51 0.64 -19.48
C LYS A 480 2.87 1.34 -19.42
N GLU A 481 2.89 2.63 -19.10
CA GLU A 481 4.13 3.40 -18.96
C GLU A 481 5.00 2.87 -17.81
N MET A 482 4.39 2.51 -16.69
CA MET A 482 5.07 1.84 -15.58
C MET A 482 5.70 0.50 -16.01
N ILE A 483 5.01 -0.29 -16.82
CA ILE A 483 5.53 -1.56 -17.36
C ILE A 483 6.74 -1.32 -18.28
N VAL A 484 6.68 -0.33 -19.17
CA VAL A 484 7.81 0.05 -20.05
C VAL A 484 9.00 0.55 -19.22
N HIS A 485 8.77 1.40 -18.22
CA HIS A 485 9.82 1.82 -17.28
C HIS A 485 10.43 0.65 -16.49
N CYS A 486 9.67 -0.38 -16.15
CA CYS A 486 10.21 -1.58 -15.49
C CYS A 486 11.00 -2.47 -16.45
N ALA A 487 10.65 -2.50 -17.74
CA ALA A 487 11.30 -3.34 -18.75
C ALA A 487 12.78 -2.99 -18.90
N ALA A 488 13.12 -1.70 -18.99
CA ALA A 488 14.49 -1.16 -19.12
C ALA A 488 15.43 -1.43 -17.92
N TYR A 489 14.97 -2.17 -16.90
CA TYR A 489 15.79 -2.63 -15.78
C TYR A 489 15.67 -4.15 -15.52
N LEU A 490 15.10 -4.94 -16.45
CA LEU A 490 14.96 -6.40 -16.28
C LEU A 490 16.29 -7.17 -16.34
N GLY A 491 17.37 -6.52 -16.78
CA GLY A 491 18.74 -7.02 -16.58
C GLY A 491 19.18 -7.07 -15.10
N ASP A 492 18.52 -6.30 -14.22
CA ASP A 492 18.73 -6.39 -12.77
C ASP A 492 17.95 -7.59 -12.17
N ALA A 493 18.68 -8.46 -11.49
CA ALA A 493 18.15 -9.71 -10.94
C ALA A 493 17.16 -9.49 -9.78
N GLU A 494 17.20 -8.36 -9.06
CA GLU A 494 16.18 -8.02 -8.08
C GLU A 494 14.93 -7.44 -8.74
N VAL A 495 15.07 -6.55 -9.74
CA VAL A 495 13.93 -6.02 -10.51
C VAL A 495 13.15 -7.18 -11.15
N ALA A 496 13.82 -8.07 -11.87
CA ALA A 496 13.20 -9.23 -12.51
C ALA A 496 12.44 -10.13 -11.51
N ARG A 497 13.02 -10.35 -10.32
CA ARG A 497 12.43 -11.14 -9.23
C ARG A 497 11.25 -10.45 -8.57
N LEU A 498 11.25 -9.12 -8.46
CA LEU A 498 10.13 -8.34 -7.95
C LEU A 498 8.98 -8.26 -8.97
N VAL A 499 9.28 -8.15 -10.27
CA VAL A 499 8.28 -8.29 -11.35
C VAL A 499 7.61 -9.67 -11.31
N ASP A 500 8.38 -10.75 -11.14
CA ASP A 500 7.83 -12.10 -10.92
C ASP A 500 6.90 -12.13 -9.69
N ALA A 501 7.36 -11.60 -8.55
CA ALA A 501 6.61 -11.64 -7.29
C ALA A 501 5.28 -10.87 -7.37
N VAL A 502 5.28 -9.69 -8.00
CA VAL A 502 4.05 -8.91 -8.28
C VAL A 502 3.08 -9.72 -9.14
N ASN A 503 3.56 -10.32 -10.22
CA ASN A 503 2.72 -11.12 -11.12
C ASN A 503 2.17 -12.41 -10.46
N LEU A 504 2.95 -13.05 -9.58
CA LEU A 504 2.47 -14.17 -8.77
C LEU A 504 1.34 -13.75 -7.82
N LYS A 505 1.40 -12.56 -7.20
CA LYS A 505 0.32 -12.01 -6.36
C LYS A 505 -0.89 -11.57 -7.17
N LEU A 506 -0.70 -11.15 -8.42
CA LEU A 506 -1.76 -11.00 -9.43
C LEU A 506 -2.35 -12.34 -9.90
N GLY A 507 -1.89 -13.47 -9.35
CA GLY A 507 -2.48 -14.80 -9.55
C GLY A 507 -1.93 -15.59 -10.73
N MET A 508 -0.88 -15.10 -11.41
CA MET A 508 -0.21 -15.83 -12.49
C MET A 508 0.62 -17.00 -11.93
N THR A 509 0.90 -18.02 -12.75
CA THR A 509 1.89 -19.07 -12.42
C THR A 509 3.31 -18.63 -12.77
N LYS A 510 4.31 -19.34 -12.24
CA LYS A 510 5.74 -19.08 -12.52
C LYS A 510 6.05 -19.05 -14.02
N ASP A 511 5.50 -19.99 -14.79
CA ASP A 511 5.73 -20.07 -16.24
C ASP A 511 5.06 -18.90 -16.98
N ALA A 512 3.92 -18.41 -16.47
CA ALA A 512 3.29 -17.19 -16.98
C ALA A 512 4.11 -15.94 -16.66
N CYS A 513 4.75 -15.85 -15.49
CA CYS A 513 5.69 -14.77 -15.15
C CYS A 513 6.94 -14.82 -16.06
N ILE A 514 7.50 -16.00 -16.31
CA ILE A 514 8.64 -16.17 -17.24
C ILE A 514 8.27 -15.69 -18.65
N ARG A 515 7.12 -16.14 -19.20
CA ARG A 515 6.63 -15.67 -20.51
C ARG A 515 6.41 -14.16 -20.54
N PHE A 516 5.82 -13.59 -19.49
CA PHE A 516 5.62 -12.14 -19.39
C PHE A 516 6.96 -11.38 -19.39
N ARG A 517 7.96 -11.86 -18.66
CA ARG A 517 9.31 -11.26 -18.66
C ARG A 517 9.98 -11.33 -20.03
N THR A 518 9.81 -12.42 -20.78
CA THR A 518 10.27 -12.51 -22.18
C THR A 518 9.58 -11.47 -23.08
N LEU A 519 8.27 -11.26 -22.91
CA LEU A 519 7.57 -10.20 -23.65
C LEU A 519 8.11 -8.80 -23.29
N LEU A 520 8.38 -8.52 -22.01
CA LEU A 520 8.94 -7.23 -21.60
C LEU A 520 10.39 -7.01 -22.11
N ALA A 521 11.23 -8.04 -22.11
CA ALA A 521 12.58 -7.96 -22.67
C ALA A 521 12.57 -7.70 -24.19
N ASN A 522 11.52 -8.15 -24.91
CA ASN A 522 11.34 -7.81 -26.31
C ASN A 522 10.92 -6.34 -26.51
N LEU A 523 10.08 -5.78 -25.63
CA LEU A 523 9.71 -4.36 -25.67
C LEU A 523 10.92 -3.42 -25.49
N GLU A 524 11.91 -3.82 -24.67
CA GLU A 524 13.18 -3.09 -24.54
C GLU A 524 13.99 -3.07 -25.85
N SER A 525 13.81 -4.06 -26.74
CA SER A 525 14.49 -4.11 -28.05
C SER A 525 13.77 -3.34 -29.17
N GLU A 526 12.59 -2.78 -28.90
CA GLU A 526 11.77 -2.00 -29.84
C GLU A 526 11.76 -0.48 -29.53
N ALA A 527 12.43 -0.05 -28.45
CA ALA A 527 12.40 1.32 -27.90
C ALA A 527 13.74 2.09 -28.05
#